data_AF-A0A6B2LS31-F1
#
_entry.id   AF-A0A6B2LS31-F1
#
_cell.length_a   1.000
_cell.length_b   1.000
_cell.length_c   1.000
_cell.angle_alpha   90.00
_cell.angle_beta   90.00
_cell.angle_gamma   90.00
#
_symmetry.space_group_name_H-M   'P 1'
#
loop_
_entity.id
_entity.type
_entity.pdbx_description
1 polymer ?
#
loop_
_entity_poly.entity_id
_entity_poly.type
_entity_poly.pdbx_seq_one_letter_code
_entity_poly.pdbx_strand_id
1 'polypeptide(L)'
;MYFGVPLEDSYKAAANVGQMHFAFLCITFIELHGLDTEGIFRVPGNNDIINDWIKQVDSGRPIVFDENASVHDACGILKAYLSKLPERLVPLTFLPTLHLTDPDDAF
;
A
#
# COMPACT_ATOMS: atom_id res chain seq x y z
N MET A 1 -14.39 2.00 6.23
CA MET A 1 -13.88 1.08 5.20
C MET A 1 -12.80 1.81 4.44
N TYR A 2 -11.64 1.18 4.25
CA TYR A 2 -10.47 1.76 3.60
C TYR A 2 -10.18 1.09 2.25
N PHE A 3 -10.47 -0.21 2.12
CA PHE A 3 -10.27 -0.93 0.86
C PHE A 3 -11.47 -0.77 -0.07
N GLY A 4 -11.23 -0.70 -1.38
CA GLY A 4 -12.30 -0.62 -2.38
C GLY A 4 -12.97 0.74 -2.50
N VAL A 5 -12.48 1.76 -1.80
CA VAL A 5 -12.99 3.14 -1.86
C VAL A 5 -11.97 4.06 -2.52
N PRO A 6 -12.39 5.22 -3.08
CA PRO A 6 -11.46 6.19 -3.65
C PRO A 6 -10.36 6.57 -2.66
N LEU A 7 -9.15 6.82 -3.17
CA LEU A 7 -7.99 7.20 -2.36
C LEU A 7 -8.32 8.40 -1.45
N GLU A 8 -8.94 9.43 -2.02
CA GLU A 8 -9.34 10.63 -1.29
C GLU A 8 -10.29 10.33 -0.12
N ASP A 9 -11.25 9.42 -0.33
CA ASP A 9 -12.22 9.05 0.69
C ASP A 9 -11.58 8.24 1.82
N SER A 10 -10.68 7.30 1.48
CA SER A 10 -9.93 6.56 2.50
C SER A 10 -9.03 7.46 3.34
N TYR A 11 -8.41 8.48 2.73
CA TYR A 11 -7.60 9.46 3.42
C TYR A 11 -8.43 10.36 4.35
N LYS A 12 -9.57 10.87 3.86
CA LYS A 12 -10.54 11.62 4.68
C LYS A 12 -11.06 10.79 5.85
N ALA A 13 -11.31 9.50 5.64
CA ALA A 13 -11.76 8.61 6.71
C ALA A 13 -10.76 8.54 7.87
N ALA A 14 -9.45 8.41 7.57
CA ALA A 14 -8.40 8.47 8.59
C ALA A 14 -8.32 9.83 9.29
N ALA A 15 -8.34 10.91 8.52
CA ALA A 15 -8.26 12.28 9.06
C ALA A 15 -9.44 12.60 9.99
N ASN A 16 -10.65 12.17 9.64
CA ASN A 16 -11.86 12.40 10.44
C ASN A 16 -11.83 11.73 11.83
N VAL A 17 -11.05 10.65 11.98
CA VAL A 17 -10.84 9.97 13.27
C VAL A 17 -9.52 10.37 13.94
N GLY A 18 -8.83 11.38 13.41
CA GLY A 18 -7.56 11.88 13.94
C GLY A 18 -6.41 10.88 13.85
N GLN A 19 -6.46 9.95 12.90
CA GLN A 19 -5.44 8.93 12.70
C GLN A 19 -4.61 9.19 11.44
N MET A 20 -3.36 8.73 11.44
CA MET A 20 -2.57 8.64 10.20
C MET A 20 -3.12 7.53 9.32
N HIS A 21 -3.16 7.76 8.01
CA HIS A 21 -3.59 6.74 7.05
C HIS A 21 -2.63 5.54 7.10
N PHE A 22 -3.15 4.31 7.16
CA PHE A 22 -2.33 3.10 7.32
C PHE A 22 -1.29 2.93 6.21
N ALA A 23 -1.57 3.41 4.98
CA ALA A 23 -0.60 3.38 3.89
C ALA A 23 0.67 4.18 4.22
N PHE A 24 0.53 5.32 4.91
CA PHE A 24 1.68 6.10 5.38
C PHE A 24 2.49 5.31 6.40
N LEU A 25 1.82 4.67 7.36
CA LEU A 25 2.48 3.81 8.35
C LEU A 25 3.25 2.65 7.69
N CYS A 26 2.67 2.01 6.66
CA CYS A 26 3.33 0.96 5.89
C CYS A 26 4.58 1.50 5.18
N ILE A 27 4.47 2.66 4.51
CA ILE A 27 5.61 3.28 3.81
C ILE A 27 6.74 3.59 4.79
N THR A 28 6.43 4.22 5.93
CA THR A 28 7.43 4.52 6.97
C THR A 28 8.10 3.25 7.50
N PHE A 29 7.34 2.18 7.75
CA PHE A 29 7.90 0.90 8.20
C PHE A 29 8.83 0.30 7.12
N ILE A 30 8.43 0.34 5.85
CA ILE A 30 9.24 -0.17 4.73
C ILE A 30 10.51 0.67 4.54
N GLU A 31 10.44 2.00 4.67
CA GLU A 31 11.61 2.88 4.57
C GLU A 31 12.62 2.63 5.71
N LEU A 32 12.13 2.38 6.93
CA LEU A 32 12.98 2.16 8.10
C LEU A 32 13.63 0.77 8.13
N HIS A 33 12.96 -0.26 7.62
CA HIS A 33 13.38 -1.65 7.78
C HIS A 33 13.66 -2.39 6.47
N GLY A 34 13.22 -1.86 5.33
CA GLY A 34 13.17 -2.58 4.06
C GLY A 34 14.36 -2.37 3.13
N LEU A 35 15.18 -1.32 3.33
CA LEU A 35 16.23 -0.95 2.36
C LEU A 35 17.26 -2.06 2.12
N ASP A 36 17.61 -2.81 3.17
CA ASP A 36 18.55 -3.93 3.11
C ASP A 36 17.84 -5.30 3.01
N THR A 37 16.50 -5.31 2.87
CA THR A 37 15.72 -6.56 2.79
C THR A 37 15.75 -7.13 1.39
N GLU A 38 16.24 -8.36 1.23
CA GLU A 38 16.24 -9.06 -0.04
C GLU A 38 14.80 -9.25 -0.57
N GLY A 39 14.59 -8.93 -1.84
CA GLY A 39 13.30 -9.18 -2.49
C GLY A 39 12.16 -8.29 -1.98
N ILE A 40 12.47 -7.09 -1.49
CA ILE A 40 11.47 -6.05 -1.19
C ILE A 40 10.46 -5.90 -2.34
N PHE A 41 9.17 -5.84 -2.01
CA PHE A 41 8.03 -5.89 -2.96
C PHE A 41 7.92 -7.12 -3.88
N ARG A 42 8.95 -7.96 -4.01
CA ARG A 42 8.98 -9.16 -4.85
C ARG A 42 8.55 -10.41 -4.09
N VAL A 43 9.14 -10.67 -2.92
CA VAL A 43 8.82 -11.80 -2.06
C VAL A 43 7.41 -11.58 -1.45
N PRO A 44 6.52 -12.58 -1.47
CA PRO A 44 5.20 -12.46 -0.86
C PRO A 44 5.31 -12.40 0.67
N GLY A 45 4.47 -11.58 1.29
CA GLY A 45 4.25 -11.63 2.73
C GLY A 45 3.34 -12.79 3.13
N ASN A 46 3.15 -12.95 4.43
CA ASN A 46 2.21 -13.89 5.03
C ASN A 46 0.77 -13.42 4.82
N ASN A 47 0.01 -14.20 4.04
CA ASN A 47 -1.37 -13.89 3.70
C ASN A 47 -2.29 -13.80 4.93
N ASP A 48 -2.05 -14.58 5.98
CA ASP A 48 -2.90 -14.56 7.19
C ASP A 48 -2.73 -13.24 7.95
N ILE A 49 -1.49 -12.78 8.10
CA ILE A 49 -1.17 -11.47 8.70
C ILE A 49 -1.77 -10.33 7.87
N ILE A 50 -1.55 -10.36 6.55
CA ILE A 50 -2.09 -9.34 5.64
C ILE A 50 -3.62 -9.28 5.72
N ASN A 51 -4.29 -10.44 5.71
CA ASN A 51 -5.75 -10.51 5.81
C ASN A 51 -6.27 -10.01 7.17
N ASP A 52 -5.54 -10.27 8.26
CA ASP A 52 -5.89 -9.73 9.56
C ASP A 52 -5.73 -8.21 9.61
N TRP A 53 -4.62 -7.67 9.12
CA TRP A 53 -4.41 -6.22 9.03
C TRP A 53 -5.45 -5.53 8.14
N ILE A 54 -5.87 -6.13 7.03
CA ILE A 54 -6.98 -5.62 6.20
C ILE A 54 -8.25 -5.48 7.05
N LYS A 55 -8.62 -6.52 7.81
CA LYS A 55 -9.80 -6.48 8.70
C LYS A 55 -9.66 -5.43 9.79
N GLN A 56 -8.48 -5.27 10.37
CA GLN A 56 -8.21 -4.25 11.37
C GLN A 56 -8.43 -2.85 10.79
N VAL A 57 -7.78 -2.55 9.66
CA VAL A 57 -7.91 -1.26 8.98
C VAL A 57 -9.36 -1.00 8.58
N ASP A 58 -10.05 -1.95 7.96
CA ASP A 58 -11.45 -1.75 7.54
C ASP A 58 -12.40 -1.51 8.71
N SER A 59 -12.07 -2.04 9.90
CA SER A 59 -12.79 -1.77 11.16
C SER A 59 -12.43 -0.43 11.83
N GLY A 60 -11.53 0.36 11.24
CA GLY A 60 -11.06 1.63 11.81
C GLY A 60 -9.99 1.48 12.89
N ARG A 61 -9.40 0.28 13.02
CA ARG A 61 -8.31 0.03 13.96
C ARG A 61 -6.96 0.25 13.26
N PRO A 62 -5.98 0.90 13.92
CA PRO A 62 -4.66 1.09 13.36
C PRO A 62 -3.90 -0.23 13.28
N ILE A 63 -3.00 -0.36 12.29
CA ILE A 63 -2.03 -1.45 12.24
C ILE A 63 -0.96 -1.21 13.31
N VAL A 64 -0.62 -2.26 14.05
CA VAL A 64 0.54 -2.27 14.95
C VAL A 64 1.59 -3.19 14.33
N PHE A 65 2.75 -2.62 13.99
CA PHE A 65 3.92 -3.39 13.57
C PHE A 65 4.64 -3.88 14.81
N ASP A 66 4.33 -5.09 15.25
CA ASP A 66 5.00 -5.73 16.39
C ASP A 66 6.29 -6.45 15.96
N GLU A 67 6.93 -7.17 16.87
CA GLU A 67 8.14 -7.94 16.61
C GLU A 67 7.98 -9.07 15.58
N ASN A 68 6.74 -9.47 15.27
CA ASN A 68 6.43 -10.49 14.27
C ASN A 68 6.11 -9.90 12.90
N ALA A 69 5.95 -8.57 12.80
CA ALA A 69 5.63 -7.90 11.55
C ALA A 69 6.83 -7.95 10.58
N SER A 70 6.63 -8.54 9.40
CA SER A 70 7.64 -8.53 8.34
C SER A 70 7.47 -7.34 7.40
N VAL A 71 8.57 -6.84 6.85
CA VAL A 71 8.56 -5.86 5.74
C VAL A 71 7.78 -6.41 4.54
N HIS A 72 7.84 -7.72 4.28
CA HIS A 72 7.09 -8.34 3.19
C HIS A 72 5.57 -8.29 3.42
N ASP A 73 5.11 -8.32 4.68
CA ASP A 73 3.70 -8.17 5.04
C ASP A 73 3.23 -6.72 4.80
N ALA A 74 4.05 -5.75 5.22
CA ALA A 74 3.81 -4.33 4.96
C ALA A 74 3.75 -4.01 3.46
N CYS A 75 4.69 -4.56 2.68
CA CYS A 75 4.64 -4.50 1.21
C CYS A 75 3.36 -5.17 0.67
N GLY A 76 2.98 -6.31 1.24
CA GLY A 76 1.81 -7.08 0.83
C GLY A 76 0.50 -6.31 1.00
N ILE A 77 0.25 -5.76 2.19
CA ILE A 77 -0.96 -4.97 2.45
C ILE A 77 -0.97 -3.67 1.63
N LEU A 78 0.17 -3.00 1.46
CA LEU A 78 0.26 -1.79 0.63
C LEU A 78 -0.08 -2.09 -0.83
N LYS A 79 0.47 -3.18 -1.39
CA LYS A 79 0.12 -3.65 -2.75
C LYS A 79 -1.37 -4.00 -2.87
N ALA A 80 -1.92 -4.69 -1.87
CA ALA A 80 -3.33 -5.08 -1.86
C ALA A 80 -4.27 -3.87 -1.80
N TYR A 81 -3.86 -2.79 -1.13
CA TYR A 81 -4.63 -1.56 -1.06
C TYR A 81 -4.66 -0.85 -2.41
N LEU A 82 -3.48 -0.62 -2.99
CA LEU A 82 -3.35 0.08 -4.27
C LEU A 82 -4.06 -0.67 -5.42
N SER A 83 -4.02 -2.00 -5.41
CA SER A 83 -4.69 -2.81 -6.43
C SER A 83 -6.22 -2.85 -6.31
N LYS A 84 -6.75 -2.51 -5.13
CA LYS A 84 -8.19 -2.46 -4.85
C LYS A 84 -8.78 -1.05 -4.94
N LEU A 85 -7.98 -0.04 -5.28
CA LEU A 85 -8.53 1.29 -5.54
C LEU A 85 -9.53 1.22 -6.72
N PRO A 86 -10.70 1.89 -6.63
CA PRO A 86 -11.71 1.86 -7.68
C PRO A 86 -11.21 2.55 -8.97
N GLU A 87 -10.34 3.54 -8.82
CA GLU A 87 -9.58 4.15 -9.90
C GLU A 87 -8.11 3.78 -9.76
N ARG A 88 -7.44 3.55 -10.89
CA ARG A 88 -6.00 3.28 -10.91
C ARG A 88 -5.25 4.49 -10.34
N LEU A 89 -4.22 4.22 -9.54
CA LEU A 89 -3.36 5.27 -9.01
C LEU A 89 -2.74 6.14 -10.12
N VAL A 90 -2.39 5.51 -11.25
CA VAL A 90 -2.06 6.21 -12.49
C VAL A 90 -3.27 6.12 -13.43
N PRO A 91 -4.00 7.23 -13.66
CA PRO A 91 -5.14 7.22 -14.55
C PRO A 91 -4.78 6.79 -15.97
N LEU A 92 -5.70 6.10 -16.65
CA LEU A 92 -5.48 5.57 -18.00
C LEU A 92 -5.13 6.65 -19.03
N THR A 93 -5.58 7.89 -18.80
CA THR A 93 -5.26 9.05 -19.63
C THR A 93 -3.76 9.35 -19.71
N PHE A 94 -2.98 8.92 -18.71
CA PHE A 94 -1.52 9.10 -18.67
C PHE A 94 -0.74 7.89 -19.18
N LEU A 95 -1.39 6.75 -19.49
CA LEU A 95 -0.70 5.57 -20.00
C LEU A 95 0.11 5.83 -21.28
N PRO A 96 -0.39 6.58 -22.29
CA PRO A 96 0.40 6.86 -23.48
C PRO A 96 1.71 7.58 -23.15
N THR A 97 1.71 8.47 -22.16
CA THR A 97 2.93 9.17 -21.71
C THR A 97 3.84 8.27 -20.89
N LEU A 98 3.27 7.31 -20.15
CA LEU A 98 4.05 6.35 -19.36
C LEU A 98 4.86 5.40 -20.26
N HIS A 99 4.29 4.94 -21.37
CA HIS A 99 5.02 4.13 -22.36
C HIS A 99 6.18 4.89 -23.01
N LEU A 100 6.07 6.21 -23.14
CA LEU A 100 7.14 7.06 -23.70
C LEU A 100 8.32 7.30 -22.75
N THR A 101 8.28 6.75 -21.53
CA THR A 101 9.41 6.84 -20.57
C THR A 101 10.29 5.60 -20.58
N ASP A 102 9.99 4.57 -21.38
CA ASP A 102 10.96 3.52 -21.67
C ASP A 102 12.04 4.08 -22.61
N PRO A 103 13.31 4.17 -22.17
CA PRO A 103 14.40 4.69 -23.01
C PRO A 103 14.67 3.83 -24.26
N ASP A 104 14.07 2.64 -24.34
CA ASP A 104 14.18 1.71 -25.47
C ASP A 104 13.20 2.03 -26.63
N ASP A 105 12.19 2.88 -26.42
CA ASP A 105 11.24 3.33 -27.46
C ASP A 105 11.71 4.59 -28.21
N ALA A 106 12.93 5.06 -27.92
CA ALA A 106 13.56 6.22 -28.53
C ALA A 106 14.62 5.84 -29.59
N PHE A 107 14.32 4.91 -30.51
CA PHE A 107 15.12 4.67 -31.73
C PHE A 107 14.26 4.23 -32.92
#